data_AF-A0A2I1H4K0-F1
#
_entry.id   AF-A0A2I1H4K0-F1
#
_cell.length_a   1.000
_cell.length_b   1.000
_cell.length_c   1.000
_cell.angle_alpha   90.00
_cell.angle_beta   90.00
_cell.angle_gamma   90.00
#
_symmetry.space_group_name_H-M   'P 1'
#
loop_
_entity.id
_entity.type
_entity.pdbx_description
1 polymer ?
#
loop_
_entity_poly.entity_id
_entity_poly.type
_entity_poly.pdbx_seq_one_letter_code
_entity_poly.pdbx_strand_id
1 'polypeptide(L)'
;MSDLTEIITTVSLLVGGLLLILSAYIFGVCKNKNHNNFIIFNTLLMIYDWVFYIIFTIWISTTDMQSILVIIIPLMSVMIFFNFILTVTILRREINNNEQFRAWFQEHNVFIIFLVLCSLVNLNVLHVLNCKFNYMDIFDAKLSFTVEKKIIHASVISLVLGDIPRLFLLLNCVLTLTEFYAIPVTSLFLTLLVLFFRFFYRLYESMIRDYENSTVQELVVNKKQFLEA
;
A
#
# COMPACT_ATOMS: atom_id res chain seq x y z
N MET A 1 4.80 -33.25 8.35
CA MET A 1 5.57 -32.21 9.06
C MET A 1 4.90 -32.09 10.43
N SER A 2 5.64 -31.98 11.55
CA SER A 2 4.95 -31.80 12.85
C SER A 2 4.36 -30.40 12.94
N ASP A 3 3.20 -30.21 13.59
CA ASP A 3 2.55 -28.90 13.78
C ASP A 3 3.52 -27.86 14.35
N LEU A 4 4.42 -28.30 15.24
CA LEU A 4 5.48 -27.49 15.81
C LEU A 4 6.45 -26.94 14.75
N THR A 5 6.83 -27.76 13.77
CA THR A 5 7.72 -27.34 12.68
C THR A 5 7.04 -26.29 11.80
N GLU A 6 5.76 -26.48 11.48
CA GLU A 6 5.00 -25.50 10.71
C GLU A 6 4.94 -24.16 11.46
N ILE A 7 4.57 -24.17 12.73
CA ILE A 7 4.53 -22.98 13.60
C ILE A 7 5.89 -22.27 13.64
N ILE A 8 6.98 -23.00 13.87
CA ILE A 8 8.32 -22.39 13.94
C ILE A 8 8.68 -21.75 12.60
N THR A 9 8.40 -22.41 11.48
CA THR A 9 8.71 -21.87 10.15
C THR A 9 7.91 -20.62 9.82
N THR A 10 6.60 -20.61 10.09
CA THR A 10 5.74 -19.45 9.83
C THR A 10 6.10 -18.26 10.73
N VAL A 11 6.36 -18.51 12.02
CA VAL A 11 6.77 -17.46 12.96
C VAL A 11 8.13 -16.90 12.56
N SER A 12 9.08 -17.75 12.17
CA SER A 12 10.41 -17.30 11.72
C SER A 12 10.31 -16.44 10.46
N LEU A 13 9.48 -16.84 9.49
CA LEU A 13 9.21 -16.05 8.29
C LEU A 13 8.59 -14.70 8.64
N LEU A 14 7.54 -14.69 9.48
CA LEU A 14 6.84 -13.49 9.92
C LEU A 14 7.78 -12.50 10.61
N VAL A 15 8.52 -12.96 11.62
CA VAL A 15 9.44 -12.12 12.40
C VAL A 15 10.59 -11.64 11.52
N GLY A 16 11.19 -12.51 10.72
CA GLY A 16 12.26 -12.15 9.79
C GLY A 16 11.82 -11.09 8.78
N GLY A 17 10.64 -11.25 8.18
CA GLY A 17 10.08 -10.28 7.24
C GLY A 17 9.80 -8.92 7.88
N LEU A 18 9.18 -8.90 9.06
CA LEU A 18 8.91 -7.65 9.79
C LEU A 18 10.20 -6.92 10.21
N LEU A 19 11.24 -7.66 10.64
CA LEU A 19 12.54 -7.08 10.95
C LEU A 19 13.20 -6.45 9.72
N LEU A 20 13.11 -7.09 8.55
CA LEU A 20 13.61 -6.52 7.29
C LEU A 20 12.87 -5.23 6.92
N ILE A 21 11.55 -5.22 7.02
CA ILE A 21 10.72 -4.03 6.73
C ILE A 21 11.08 -2.88 7.70
N LEU A 22 11.22 -3.19 9.00
CA LEU A 22 11.64 -2.22 10.01
C LEU A 22 13.05 -1.68 9.74
N SER A 23 13.98 -2.55 9.32
CA SER A 23 15.33 -2.13 8.98
C SER A 23 15.36 -1.16 7.80
N ALA A 24 14.54 -1.41 6.76
CA ALA A 24 14.41 -0.53 5.60
C ALA A 24 13.81 0.83 6.00
N TYR A 25 12.83 0.83 6.89
CA TYR A 25 12.25 2.06 7.44
C TYR A 25 13.26 2.86 8.25
N ILE A 26 13.94 2.24 9.21
CA ILE A 26 14.97 2.88 10.05
C ILE A 26 16.07 3.45 9.16
N PHE A 27 16.52 2.70 8.15
CA PHE A 27 17.51 3.16 7.19
C PHE A 27 17.06 4.44 6.47
N GLY A 28 15.81 4.48 5.99
CA GLY A 28 15.23 5.67 5.37
C GLY A 28 15.18 6.88 6.30
N VAL A 29 14.68 6.68 7.52
CA VAL A 29 14.56 7.74 8.54
C VAL A 29 15.92 8.29 8.96
N CYS A 30 16.93 7.42 9.12
CA CYS A 30 18.28 7.83 9.48
C CYS A 30 18.91 8.74 8.42
N LYS A 31 18.62 8.50 7.14
CA LYS A 31 19.24 9.25 6.04
C LYS A 31 18.46 10.49 5.61
N ASN A 32 17.13 10.49 5.70
CA ASN A 32 16.31 11.64 5.32
C ASN A 32 15.15 11.86 6.32
N LYS A 33 15.42 12.57 7.42
CA LYS A 33 14.45 12.80 8.50
C LYS A 33 13.22 13.64 8.11
N ASN A 34 13.33 14.44 7.04
CA ASN A 34 12.32 15.45 6.69
C ASN A 34 11.26 14.96 5.69
N HIS A 35 11.38 13.72 5.18
CA HIS A 35 10.47 13.19 4.17
C HIS A 35 9.71 11.96 4.66
N ASN A 36 8.57 11.68 4.01
CA ASN A 36 7.59 10.70 4.44
C ASN A 36 8.03 9.25 4.14
N ASN A 37 9.12 8.81 4.77
CA ASN A 37 9.67 7.44 4.64
C ASN A 37 8.70 6.35 5.11
N PHE A 38 7.64 6.73 5.83
CA PHE A 38 6.56 5.83 6.21
C PHE A 38 5.85 5.23 4.98
N ILE A 39 5.81 5.95 3.85
CA ILE A 39 5.21 5.44 2.60
C ILE A 39 5.88 4.13 2.15
N ILE A 40 7.20 4.01 2.30
CA ILE A 40 7.94 2.78 1.93
C ILE A 40 7.72 1.68 2.93
N PHE A 41 7.73 1.99 4.24
CA PHE A 41 7.35 1.01 5.26
C PHE A 41 5.97 0.40 4.96
N ASN A 42 4.98 1.26 4.71
CA ASN A 42 3.62 0.86 4.40
C ASN A 42 3.55 0.04 3.10
N THR A 43 4.29 0.44 2.06
CA THR A 43 4.36 -0.29 0.78
C THR A 43 4.96 -1.68 0.94
N LEU A 44 6.09 -1.79 1.65
CA LEU A 44 6.73 -3.09 1.89
C LEU A 44 5.83 -4.01 2.72
N LEU A 45 5.15 -3.46 3.72
CA LEU A 45 4.19 -4.21 4.53
C LEU A 45 2.99 -4.70 3.71
N MET A 46 2.48 -3.88 2.78
CA MET A 46 1.42 -4.29 1.84
C MET A 46 1.86 -5.42 0.91
N ILE A 47 3.07 -5.33 0.35
CA ILE A 47 3.63 -6.38 -0.51
C ILE A 47 3.74 -7.68 0.30
N TYR A 48 4.23 -7.58 1.54
CA TYR A 48 4.43 -8.72 2.41
C TYR A 48 3.12 -9.41 2.82
N ASP A 49 2.10 -8.66 3.22
CA ASP A 49 0.74 -9.17 3.46
C ASP A 49 0.20 -9.91 2.23
N TRP A 50 0.41 -9.36 1.05
CA TRP A 50 -0.03 -9.99 -0.20
C TRP A 50 0.68 -11.30 -0.52
N VAL A 51 1.98 -11.41 -0.23
CA VAL A 51 2.71 -12.68 -0.37
C VAL A 51 2.09 -13.74 0.54
N PHE A 52 1.80 -13.40 1.79
CA PHE A 52 1.12 -14.31 2.72
C PHE A 52 -0.31 -14.65 2.28
N TYR A 53 -1.02 -13.71 1.67
CA TYR A 53 -2.33 -13.97 1.11
C TYR A 53 -2.30 -14.96 -0.07
N ILE A 54 -1.28 -14.89 -0.93
CA ILE A 54 -1.04 -15.88 -1.98
C ILE A 54 -0.73 -17.24 -1.37
N ILE A 55 0.16 -17.29 -0.36
CA ILE A 55 0.48 -18.54 0.36
C ILE A 55 -0.79 -19.15 0.98
N PHE A 56 -1.64 -18.33 1.61
CA PHE A 56 -2.94 -18.74 2.14
C PHE A 56 -3.87 -19.29 1.04
N THR A 57 -3.91 -18.64 -0.13
CA THR A 57 -4.73 -19.11 -1.27
C THR A 57 -4.22 -20.43 -1.85
N ILE A 58 -2.91 -20.66 -1.84
CA ILE A 58 -2.33 -21.96 -2.24
C ILE A 58 -2.65 -23.00 -1.18
N TRP A 59 -2.50 -22.67 0.11
CA TRP A 59 -2.81 -23.56 1.22
C TRP A 59 -4.27 -24.01 1.18
N ILE A 60 -5.22 -23.09 1.01
CA ILE A 60 -6.65 -23.45 0.97
C ILE A 60 -6.97 -24.40 -0.20
N SER A 61 -6.24 -24.32 -1.32
CA SER A 61 -6.39 -25.26 -2.45
C SER A 61 -5.95 -26.70 -2.14
N THR A 62 -5.16 -26.89 -1.09
CA THR A 62 -4.69 -28.21 -0.65
C THR A 62 -5.55 -28.79 0.48
N THR A 63 -6.53 -28.03 0.97
CA THR A 63 -7.40 -28.41 2.09
C THR A 63 -8.82 -28.75 1.61
N ASP A 64 -9.60 -29.39 2.47
CA ASP A 64 -11.03 -29.68 2.22
C ASP A 64 -11.89 -28.41 2.05
N MET A 65 -11.35 -27.23 2.41
CA MET A 65 -11.99 -25.92 2.26
C MET A 65 -11.83 -25.30 0.86
N GLN A 66 -11.44 -26.08 -0.16
CA GLN A 66 -11.26 -25.60 -1.54
C GLN A 66 -12.49 -24.89 -2.11
N SER A 67 -13.70 -25.15 -1.61
CA SER A 67 -14.93 -24.46 -2.03
C SER A 67 -14.86 -22.94 -1.81
N ILE A 68 -14.07 -22.48 -0.83
CA ILE A 68 -13.84 -21.05 -0.56
C ILE A 68 -13.10 -20.37 -1.73
N LEU A 69 -12.33 -21.12 -2.54
CA LEU A 69 -11.64 -20.57 -3.72
C LEU A 69 -12.59 -19.97 -4.76
N VAL A 70 -13.82 -20.50 -4.85
CA VAL A 70 -14.87 -19.97 -5.72
C VAL A 70 -15.22 -18.52 -5.35
N ILE A 71 -14.99 -18.12 -4.09
CA ILE A 71 -15.18 -16.75 -3.62
C ILE A 71 -13.87 -15.96 -3.72
N ILE A 72 -12.74 -16.54 -3.29
CA ILE A 72 -11.44 -15.85 -3.26
C ILE A 72 -11.00 -15.42 -4.66
N ILE A 73 -11.03 -16.33 -5.64
CA ILE A 73 -10.46 -16.08 -6.97
C ILE A 73 -11.19 -14.92 -7.66
N PRO A 74 -12.54 -14.90 -7.78
CA PRO A 74 -13.24 -13.78 -8.39
C PRO A 74 -13.04 -12.46 -7.65
N LEU A 75 -13.07 -12.47 -6.31
CA LEU A 75 -12.86 -11.28 -5.50
C LEU A 75 -11.48 -10.65 -5.80
N MET A 76 -10.45 -11.50 -5.85
CA MET A 76 -9.09 -11.07 -6.18
C MET A 76 -8.98 -10.55 -7.60
N SER A 77 -9.56 -11.26 -8.57
CA SER A 77 -9.56 -10.83 -9.97
C SER A 77 -10.25 -9.48 -10.17
N VAL A 78 -11.40 -9.25 -9.54
CA VAL A 78 -12.13 -7.97 -9.62
C VAL A 78 -11.29 -6.82 -9.07
N MET A 79 -10.70 -7.00 -7.89
CA MET A 79 -9.86 -5.97 -7.26
C MET A 79 -8.59 -5.69 -8.08
N ILE A 80 -7.90 -6.73 -8.56
CA ILE A 80 -6.70 -6.58 -9.41
C ILE A 80 -7.05 -5.81 -10.68
N PHE A 81 -8.14 -6.20 -11.35
CA PHE A 81 -8.59 -5.54 -12.58
C PHE A 81 -8.96 -4.07 -12.34
N PHE A 82 -9.68 -3.80 -11.26
CA PHE A 82 -10.04 -2.43 -10.86
C PHE A 82 -8.81 -1.57 -10.58
N ASN A 83 -7.86 -2.08 -9.78
CA ASN A 83 -6.61 -1.39 -9.46
C ASN A 83 -5.75 -1.17 -10.72
N PHE A 84 -5.73 -2.12 -11.65
CA PHE A 84 -5.02 -1.97 -12.91
C PHE A 84 -5.58 -0.82 -13.75
N ILE A 85 -6.90 -0.79 -13.99
CA ILE A 85 -7.55 0.28 -14.76
C ILE A 85 -7.27 1.64 -14.15
N LEU A 86 -7.39 1.75 -12.83
CA LEU A 86 -7.14 3.01 -12.13
C LEU A 86 -5.68 3.45 -12.23
N THR A 87 -4.75 2.53 -12.02
CA THR A 87 -3.31 2.80 -12.17
C THR A 87 -3.01 3.34 -13.57
N VAL A 88 -3.43 2.62 -14.61
CA VAL A 88 -3.20 3.03 -16.01
C VAL A 88 -3.84 4.38 -16.29
N THR A 89 -5.06 4.62 -15.80
CA THR A 89 -5.75 5.90 -15.98
C THR A 89 -5.04 7.06 -15.29
N ILE A 90 -4.54 6.84 -14.07
CA ILE A 90 -3.78 7.84 -13.30
C ILE A 90 -2.46 8.16 -14.01
N LEU A 91 -1.67 7.14 -14.35
CA LEU A 91 -0.37 7.33 -15.00
C LEU A 91 -0.50 7.96 -16.39
N ARG A 92 -1.47 7.49 -17.21
CA ARG A 92 -1.71 8.08 -18.54
C ARG A 92 -2.08 9.55 -18.45
N ARG A 93 -2.92 9.92 -17.47
CA ARG A 93 -3.27 11.33 -17.23
C ARG A 93 -2.05 12.15 -16.82
N GLU A 94 -1.17 11.60 -15.99
CA GLU A 94 0.01 12.31 -15.52
C GLU A 94 1.04 12.51 -16.64
N ILE A 95 1.31 11.46 -17.43
CA ILE A 95 2.23 11.53 -18.60
C ILE A 95 1.79 12.59 -19.62
N ASN A 96 0.47 12.70 -19.85
CA ASN A 96 -0.06 13.63 -20.84
C ASN A 96 -0.05 15.09 -20.37
N ASN A 97 -0.21 15.35 -19.07
CA ASN A 97 -0.42 16.69 -18.53
C ASN A 97 0.78 17.27 -17.79
N ASN A 98 1.79 16.46 -17.46
CA ASN A 98 2.95 16.88 -16.68
C ASN A 98 4.25 16.52 -17.39
N GLU A 99 4.92 17.54 -17.94
CA GLU A 99 6.14 17.35 -18.72
C GLU A 99 7.31 16.86 -17.87
N GLN A 100 7.39 17.31 -16.60
CA GLN A 100 8.45 16.90 -15.68
C GLN A 100 8.30 15.42 -15.30
N PHE A 101 7.08 14.99 -15.02
CA PHE A 101 6.78 13.57 -14.81
C PHE A 101 7.08 12.74 -16.05
N ARG A 102 6.75 13.25 -17.25
CA ARG A 102 7.02 12.55 -18.51
C ARG A 102 8.51 12.35 -18.77
N ALA A 103 9.35 13.37 -18.51
CA ALA A 103 10.81 13.24 -18.63
C ALA A 103 11.35 12.21 -17.64
N TRP A 104 10.95 12.30 -16.37
CA TRP A 104 11.31 11.34 -15.33
C TRP A 104 10.84 9.90 -15.67
N PHE A 105 9.66 9.75 -16.25
CA PHE A 105 9.11 8.46 -16.68
C PHE A 105 10.00 7.76 -17.73
N GLN A 106 10.57 8.54 -18.66
CA GLN A 106 11.44 8.00 -19.71
C GLN A 106 12.77 7.49 -19.15
N GLU A 107 13.28 8.12 -18.09
CA GLU A 107 14.53 7.75 -17.43
C GLU A 107 14.38 6.51 -16.53
N HIS A 108 13.21 6.31 -15.93
CA HIS A 108 12.97 5.26 -14.92
C HIS A 108 11.86 4.27 -15.29
N ASN A 109 11.73 3.95 -16.58
CA ASN A 109 10.67 3.07 -17.10
C ASN A 109 10.57 1.69 -16.42
N VAL A 110 11.69 1.03 -16.11
CA VAL A 110 11.72 -0.29 -15.43
C VAL A 110 11.13 -0.20 -14.03
N PHE A 111 11.48 0.85 -13.29
CA PHE A 111 10.97 1.07 -11.94
C PHE A 111 9.46 1.31 -11.93
N ILE A 112 8.95 2.01 -12.93
CA ILE A 112 7.51 2.27 -13.06
C ILE A 112 6.75 0.99 -13.39
N ILE A 113 7.29 0.12 -14.25
CA ILE A 113 6.69 -1.20 -14.51
C ILE A 113 6.58 -1.99 -13.21
N PHE A 114 7.65 -2.00 -12.39
CA PHE A 114 7.60 -2.63 -11.07
C PHE A 114 6.52 -2.02 -10.17
N LEU A 115 6.42 -0.69 -10.10
CA LEU A 115 5.39 -0.02 -9.31
C LEU A 115 3.98 -0.26 -9.82
N VAL A 116 3.77 -0.36 -11.13
CA VAL A 116 2.48 -0.76 -11.72
C VAL A 116 2.12 -2.20 -11.32
N LEU A 117 3.11 -3.10 -11.27
CA LEU A 117 2.90 -4.45 -10.77
C LEU A 117 2.51 -4.46 -9.29
N CYS A 118 3.20 -3.66 -8.47
CA CYS A 118 2.84 -3.51 -7.06
C CYS A 118 1.51 -2.75 -6.86
N SER A 119 1.08 -1.91 -7.79
CA SER A 119 -0.18 -1.17 -7.65
C SER A 119 -1.42 -1.99 -8.00
N LEU A 120 -1.27 -3.10 -8.74
CA LEU A 120 -2.33 -4.12 -8.92
C LEU A 120 -2.84 -4.62 -7.56
N VAL A 121 -1.89 -4.78 -6.63
CA VAL A 121 -2.12 -5.18 -5.25
C VAL A 121 -2.77 -4.04 -4.47
N ASN A 122 -2.18 -2.84 -4.53
CA ASN A 122 -2.72 -1.67 -3.84
C ASN A 122 -2.31 -0.35 -4.48
N LEU A 123 -3.29 0.53 -4.72
CA LEU A 123 -3.05 1.83 -5.34
C LEU A 123 -2.20 2.79 -4.51
N ASN A 124 -2.14 2.61 -3.18
CA ASN A 124 -1.28 3.43 -2.32
C ASN A 124 0.20 3.31 -2.65
N VAL A 125 0.62 2.23 -3.31
CA VAL A 125 2.00 2.05 -3.75
C VAL A 125 2.43 3.17 -4.71
N LEU A 126 1.50 3.80 -5.43
CA LEU A 126 1.82 4.92 -6.31
C LEU A 126 2.35 6.16 -5.56
N HIS A 127 2.09 6.30 -4.26
CA HIS A 127 2.69 7.39 -3.47
C HIS A 127 4.21 7.21 -3.29
N VAL A 128 4.76 6.01 -3.51
CA VAL A 128 6.22 5.78 -3.50
C VAL A 128 6.91 6.62 -4.57
N LEU A 129 6.23 6.94 -5.66
CA LEU A 129 6.77 7.76 -6.74
C LEU A 129 7.24 9.14 -6.26
N ASN A 130 6.59 9.72 -5.24
CA ASN A 130 6.89 11.08 -4.75
C ASN A 130 7.34 11.11 -3.28
N CYS A 131 7.88 10.01 -2.76
CA CYS A 131 8.26 9.92 -1.35
C CYS A 131 9.67 10.45 -1.04
N LYS A 132 10.48 10.77 -2.06
CA LYS A 132 11.87 11.27 -1.96
C LYS A 132 12.75 10.43 -1.04
N PHE A 133 12.50 9.13 -1.02
CA PHE A 133 13.25 8.22 -0.18
C PHE A 133 14.72 8.29 -0.50
N ASN A 134 15.53 8.45 0.54
CA ASN A 134 16.98 8.39 0.44
C ASN A 134 17.61 9.43 -0.51
N TYR A 135 16.88 10.50 -0.89
CA TYR A 135 17.27 11.46 -1.94
C TYR A 135 17.61 10.80 -3.29
N MET A 136 17.06 9.61 -3.56
CA MET A 136 17.26 8.97 -4.85
C MET A 136 16.25 9.52 -5.84
N ASP A 137 16.73 9.89 -7.02
CA ASP A 137 15.92 10.46 -8.10
C ASP A 137 14.77 9.53 -8.52
N ILE A 138 14.95 8.21 -8.34
CA ILE A 138 13.95 7.15 -8.58
C ILE A 138 12.69 7.30 -7.68
N PHE A 139 12.76 8.06 -6.59
CA PHE A 139 11.61 8.32 -5.70
C PHE A 139 11.17 9.80 -5.68
N ASP A 140 11.66 10.61 -6.63
CA ASP A 140 11.31 12.03 -6.78
C ASP A 140 10.56 12.30 -8.10
N ALA A 141 9.54 11.48 -8.36
CA ALA A 141 8.60 11.78 -9.43
C ALA A 141 7.72 12.94 -8.98
N LYS A 142 7.81 14.06 -9.70
CA LYS A 142 7.02 15.27 -9.45
C LYS A 142 5.56 15.06 -9.84
N LEU A 143 4.80 14.38 -8.98
CA LEU A 143 3.37 14.13 -9.18
C LEU A 143 2.56 15.42 -9.02
N SER A 144 1.55 15.58 -9.86
CA SER A 144 0.58 16.66 -9.74
C SER A 144 -0.34 16.46 -8.53
N PHE A 145 -0.70 17.55 -7.85
CA PHE A 145 -1.64 17.53 -6.72
C PHE A 145 -2.98 16.88 -7.07
N THR A 146 -3.42 17.03 -8.33
CA THR A 146 -4.65 16.41 -8.82
C THR A 146 -4.55 14.89 -8.86
N VAL A 147 -3.39 14.35 -9.26
CA VAL A 147 -3.16 12.91 -9.27
C VAL A 147 -2.99 12.36 -7.87
N GLU A 148 -2.27 13.04 -6.97
CA GLU A 148 -2.18 12.63 -5.57
C GLU A 148 -3.56 12.52 -4.92
N LYS A 149 -4.43 13.51 -5.13
CA LYS A 149 -5.81 13.44 -4.64
C LYS A 149 -6.57 12.24 -5.22
N LYS A 150 -6.38 11.94 -6.52
CA LYS A 150 -6.99 10.76 -7.15
C LYS A 150 -6.48 9.44 -6.57
N ILE A 151 -5.17 9.33 -6.31
CA ILE A 151 -4.58 8.12 -5.71
C ILE A 151 -5.21 7.87 -4.34
N ILE A 152 -5.38 8.92 -3.52
CA ILE A 152 -6.02 8.80 -2.19
C ILE A 152 -7.46 8.31 -2.32
N HIS A 153 -8.28 8.92 -3.17
CA HIS A 153 -9.69 8.49 -3.35
C HIS A 153 -9.77 7.06 -3.91
N ALA A 154 -8.92 6.76 -4.89
CA ALA A 154 -8.82 5.43 -5.48
C ALA A 154 -8.42 4.37 -4.44
N SER A 155 -7.50 4.71 -3.52
CA SER A 155 -7.10 3.83 -2.42
C SER A 155 -8.23 3.56 -1.42
N VAL A 156 -9.14 4.52 -1.21
CA VAL A 156 -10.32 4.34 -0.33
C VAL A 156 -11.27 3.34 -0.98
N ILE A 157 -11.50 3.48 -2.29
CA ILE A 157 -12.36 2.54 -3.03
C ILE A 157 -11.74 1.14 -3.07
N SER A 158 -10.43 1.04 -3.31
CA SER A 158 -9.68 -0.23 -3.29
C SER A 158 -9.78 -0.93 -1.92
N LEU A 159 -9.76 -0.17 -0.83
CA LEU A 159 -9.96 -0.70 0.53
C LEU A 159 -11.34 -1.32 0.72
N VAL A 160 -12.39 -0.65 0.23
CA VAL A 160 -13.77 -1.13 0.37
C VAL A 160 -14.04 -2.34 -0.53
N LEU A 161 -13.51 -2.34 -1.74
CA LEU A 161 -13.74 -3.42 -2.71
C LEU A 161 -12.85 -4.66 -2.48
N GLY A 162 -11.65 -4.47 -1.95
CA GLY A 162 -10.64 -5.51 -1.84
C GLY A 162 -10.33 -5.91 -0.40
N ASP A 163 -9.80 -4.98 0.38
CA ASP A 163 -9.26 -5.29 1.70
C ASP A 163 -10.35 -5.65 2.73
N ILE A 164 -11.51 -4.99 2.73
CA ILE A 164 -12.61 -5.30 3.66
C ILE A 164 -13.21 -6.69 3.39
N PRO A 165 -13.60 -7.06 2.15
CA PRO A 165 -14.09 -8.40 1.86
C PRO A 165 -13.04 -9.48 2.18
N ARG A 166 -11.76 -9.21 1.90
CA ARG A 166 -10.65 -10.10 2.27
C ARG A 166 -10.57 -10.32 3.78
N LEU A 167 -10.63 -9.25 4.57
CA LEU A 167 -10.61 -9.33 6.04
C LEU A 167 -11.76 -10.20 6.55
N PHE A 168 -12.98 -9.98 6.04
CA PHE A 168 -14.14 -10.78 6.43
C PHE A 168 -13.95 -12.25 6.07
N LEU A 169 -13.44 -12.56 4.87
CA LEU A 169 -13.19 -13.92 4.43
C LEU A 169 -12.15 -14.64 5.32
N LEU A 170 -11.04 -13.98 5.62
CA LEU A 170 -10.00 -14.51 6.52
C LEU A 170 -10.51 -14.74 7.93
N LEU A 171 -11.29 -13.80 8.47
CA LEU A 171 -11.87 -13.92 9.79
C LEU A 171 -12.82 -15.13 9.86
N ASN A 172 -13.72 -15.28 8.88
CA ASN A 172 -14.61 -16.44 8.83
C ASN A 172 -13.84 -17.75 8.69
N CYS A 173 -12.80 -17.79 7.86
CA CYS A 173 -11.96 -18.97 7.69
C CYS A 173 -11.30 -19.36 9.02
N VAL A 174 -10.63 -18.42 9.69
CA VAL A 174 -9.96 -18.69 10.98
C VAL A 174 -10.96 -19.14 12.06
N LEU A 175 -12.14 -18.54 12.12
CA LEU A 175 -13.18 -18.92 13.11
C LEU A 175 -13.83 -20.28 12.84
N THR A 176 -13.78 -20.77 11.59
CA THR A 176 -14.37 -22.06 11.21
C THR A 176 -13.40 -23.22 11.43
N LEU A 177 -12.10 -22.95 11.52
CA LEU A 177 -11.09 -23.98 11.76
C LEU A 177 -11.24 -24.56 13.18
N THR A 178 -11.33 -25.88 13.26
CA THR A 178 -11.39 -26.62 14.53
C THR A 178 -10.02 -26.77 15.19
N GLU A 179 -8.96 -26.67 14.38
CA GLU A 179 -7.55 -26.79 14.80
C GLU A 179 -6.78 -25.53 14.44
N PHE A 180 -5.66 -25.31 15.14
CA PHE A 180 -4.79 -24.18 14.88
C PHE A 180 -3.94 -24.43 13.62
N TYR A 181 -4.08 -23.56 12.62
CA TYR A 181 -3.20 -23.53 11.45
C TYR A 181 -2.46 -22.19 11.38
N ALA A 182 -1.15 -22.25 11.23
CA ALA A 182 -0.32 -21.06 11.35
C ALA A 182 -0.48 -20.12 10.14
N ILE A 183 -0.68 -20.66 8.93
CA ILE A 183 -0.84 -19.88 7.70
C ILE A 183 -2.04 -18.91 7.74
N PRO A 184 -3.29 -19.37 7.95
CA PRO A 184 -4.46 -18.49 7.97
C PRO A 184 -4.41 -17.46 9.11
N VAL A 185 -3.90 -17.84 10.28
CA VAL A 185 -3.72 -16.92 11.42
C VAL A 185 -2.68 -15.84 11.11
N THR A 186 -1.56 -16.22 10.49
CA THR A 186 -0.51 -15.26 10.10
C THR A 186 -1.00 -14.29 9.03
N SER A 187 -1.74 -14.79 8.04
CA SER A 187 -2.36 -13.96 6.99
C SER A 187 -3.37 -12.97 7.59
N LEU A 188 -4.20 -13.42 8.54
CA LEU A 188 -5.16 -12.55 9.24
C LEU A 188 -4.43 -11.45 10.04
N PHE A 189 -3.37 -11.81 10.76
CA PHE A 189 -2.56 -10.86 11.51
C PHE A 189 -1.94 -9.79 10.61
N LEU A 190 -1.35 -10.18 9.48
CA LEU A 190 -0.76 -9.25 8.53
C LEU A 190 -1.81 -8.32 7.90
N THR A 191 -2.98 -8.84 7.54
CA THR A 191 -4.05 -8.02 6.98
C THR A 191 -4.56 -6.98 8.00
N LEU A 192 -4.72 -7.39 9.26
CA LEU A 192 -5.07 -6.46 10.35
C LEU A 192 -3.98 -5.40 10.57
N LEU A 193 -2.71 -5.80 10.56
CA LEU A 193 -1.57 -4.90 10.73
C LEU A 193 -1.50 -3.86 9.61
N VAL A 194 -1.68 -4.28 8.36
CA VAL A 194 -1.72 -3.39 7.19
C VAL A 194 -2.89 -2.41 7.27
N LEU A 195 -4.09 -2.88 7.66
CA LEU A 195 -5.26 -2.02 7.83
C LEU A 195 -5.05 -0.99 8.95
N PHE A 196 -4.45 -1.43 10.07
CA PHE A 196 -4.11 -0.56 11.20
C PHE A 196 -3.16 0.56 10.75
N PHE A 197 -2.01 0.23 10.17
CA PHE A 197 -1.05 1.25 9.73
C PHE A 197 -1.61 2.17 8.64
N ARG A 198 -2.46 1.66 7.75
CA ARG A 198 -3.16 2.50 6.77
C ARG A 198 -4.12 3.48 7.40
N PHE A 199 -4.88 3.05 8.40
CA PHE A 199 -5.79 3.92 9.12
C PHE A 199 -5.03 5.08 9.77
N PHE A 200 -3.93 4.78 10.49
CA PHE A 200 -3.08 5.81 11.07
C PHE A 200 -2.42 6.71 10.03
N TYR A 201 -1.95 6.15 8.92
CA TYR A 201 -1.37 6.95 7.84
C TYR A 201 -2.36 7.97 7.27
N ARG A 202 -3.61 7.57 7.06
CA ARG A 202 -4.65 8.48 6.56
C ARG A 202 -5.02 9.54 7.58
N LEU A 203 -5.07 9.20 8.87
CA LEU A 203 -5.27 10.18 9.93
C LEU A 203 -4.12 11.19 9.95
N TYR A 204 -2.88 10.72 9.86
CA TYR A 204 -1.69 11.56 9.78
C TYR A 204 -1.73 12.50 8.56
N GLU A 205 -2.04 11.96 7.38
CA GLU A 205 -2.13 12.75 6.15
C GLU A 205 -3.27 13.78 6.21
N SER A 206 -4.44 13.43 6.75
CA SER A 206 -5.55 14.36 6.95
C SER A 206 -5.16 15.50 7.88
N MET A 207 -4.58 15.20 9.04
CA MET A 207 -4.22 16.22 10.02
C MET A 207 -3.16 17.19 9.50
N ILE A 208 -2.16 16.70 8.76
CA ILE A 208 -1.09 17.56 8.22
C ILE A 208 -1.56 18.36 7.01
N ARG A 209 -2.36 17.76 6.13
CA ARG A 209 -2.84 18.46 4.93
C ARG A 209 -3.84 19.56 5.27
N ASP A 210 -4.62 19.38 6.33
CA ASP A 210 -5.48 20.45 6.88
C ASP A 210 -4.64 21.58 7.50
N TYR A 211 -3.52 21.24 8.16
CA TYR A 211 -2.57 22.21 8.71
C TYR A 211 -1.87 23.03 7.60
N GLU A 212 -1.39 22.39 6.53
CA GLU A 212 -0.70 23.06 5.42
C GLU A 212 -1.65 23.94 4.58
N ASN A 213 -2.91 23.50 4.38
CA ASN A 213 -3.92 24.33 3.72
C ASN A 213 -4.29 25.57 4.54
N SER A 214 -4.38 25.45 5.88
CA SER A 214 -4.68 26.59 6.75
C SER A 214 -3.59 27.65 6.71
N THR A 215 -2.32 27.24 6.73
CA THR A 215 -1.16 28.15 6.65
C THR A 215 -1.01 28.80 5.28
N VAL A 216 -1.27 28.08 4.19
CA VAL A 216 -1.28 28.66 2.83
C VAL A 216 -2.44 29.66 2.67
N GLN A 217 -3.62 29.36 3.23
CA GLN A 217 -4.74 30.30 3.22
C GLN A 217 -4.44 31.57 4.02
N GLU A 218 -3.82 31.45 5.20
CA GLU A 218 -3.37 32.61 5.99
C GLU A 218 -2.32 33.45 5.25
N LEU A 219 -1.35 32.81 4.58
CA LEU A 219 -0.34 33.49 3.77
C LEU A 219 -0.94 34.22 2.56
N VAL A 220 -1.92 33.61 1.89
CA VAL A 220 -2.64 34.24 0.76
C VAL A 220 -3.49 35.41 1.23
N VAL A 221 -4.17 35.29 2.38
CA VAL A 221 -4.96 36.38 2.98
C VAL A 221 -4.05 37.54 3.39
N ASN A 222 -2.93 37.27 4.07
CA ASN A 222 -1.97 38.31 4.45
C ASN A 222 -1.37 39.03 3.24
N LYS A 223 -1.02 38.29 2.18
CA LYS A 223 -0.48 38.89 0.96
C LYS A 223 -1.51 39.78 0.25
N LYS A 224 -2.79 39.42 0.29
CA LYS A 224 -3.87 40.20 -0.31
C LYS A 224 -4.13 41.49 0.47
N GLN A 225 -4.10 41.42 1.81
CA GLN A 225 -4.20 42.60 2.68
C GLN A 225 -3.02 43.57 2.49
N PHE A 226 -1.81 43.06 2.24
CA PHE A 226 -0.63 43.88 1.95
C PHE A 226 -0.64 44.56 0.57
N LEU A 227 -1.43 44.06 -0.38
CA LEU A 227 -1.58 44.65 -1.72
C LEU A 227 -2.72 45.66 -1.81
N GLU A 228 -3.62 45.67 -0.83
CA GLU A 228 -4.79 46.56 -0.74
C GLU A 228 -4.58 47.74 0.24
N ALA A 229 -3.42 47.82 0.90
CA ALA A 229 -2.99 48.91 1.80
C ALA A 229 -1.92 49.79 1.14
#